data_AF-A0A846GHH8-F1
#
_entry.id   AF-A0A846GHH8-F1
#
_cell.length_a   1.000
_cell.length_b   1.000
_cell.length_c   1.000
_cell.angle_alpha   90.00
_cell.angle_beta   90.00
_cell.angle_gamma   90.00
#
_symmetry.space_group_name_H-M   'P 1'
#
loop_
_entity.id
_entity.type
_entity.pdbx_description
1 polymer ?
#
loop_
_entity_poly.entity_id
_entity_poly.type
_entity_poly.pdbx_seq_one_letter_code
_entity_poly.pdbx_strand_id
1 'polypeptide(L)' 'MSQNFIPNQNNNPEESKQKKQRIKYIKGSPEGVTNTIYSLSALGYAEVSDWSPLQPTGIPGQVISFATKYSTWR' A
#
# COMPACT_ATOMS: atom_id res chain seq x y z
N MET A 1 8.47 42.36 31.53
CA MET A 1 8.78 41.39 30.47
C MET A 1 8.83 39.99 31.10
N SER A 2 7.81 39.17 30.88
CA SER A 2 7.89 37.72 31.11
C SER A 2 7.50 37.05 29.81
N GLN A 3 8.42 36.27 29.24
CA GLN A 3 8.26 35.65 27.94
C GLN A 3 7.25 34.49 28.05
N ASN A 4 6.16 34.61 27.30
CA ASN A 4 5.18 33.54 27.14
C ASN A 4 5.83 32.41 26.34
N PHE A 5 5.97 31.24 26.95
CA PHE A 5 6.31 30.01 26.25
C PHE A 5 5.13 29.62 25.35
N ILE A 6 5.28 29.84 24.05
CA ILE A 6 4.41 29.22 23.04
C ILE A 6 5.15 27.97 22.56
N PRO A 7 4.69 26.74 22.87
CA PRO A 7 5.22 25.57 22.20
C PRO A 7 4.61 25.54 20.79
N ASN A 8 5.32 26.14 19.84
CA ASN A 8 5.25 25.76 18.45
C ASN A 8 5.80 24.33 18.34
N GLN A 9 4.91 23.34 18.40
CA GLN A 9 5.20 21.97 17.98
C GLN A 9 3.96 21.40 17.30
N ASN A 10 3.58 21.93 16.14
CA ASN A 10 2.73 21.18 15.21
C ASN A 10 3.58 20.25 14.35
N ASN A 11 4.40 19.41 14.99
CA ASN A 11 5.08 18.30 14.33
C ASN A 11 4.04 17.22 14.03
N ASN A 12 3.08 17.51 13.15
CA ASN A 12 2.14 16.52 12.66
C ASN A 12 2.82 15.82 11.46
N PRO A 13 3.17 14.52 11.53
CA PRO A 13 3.78 13.81 10.41
C PRO A 13 2.78 13.48 9.29
N GLU A 14 1.61 14.13 9.26
CA GLU A 14 0.47 13.76 8.43
C GLU A 14 0.38 14.57 7.11
N GLU A 15 1.38 15.38 6.76
CA GLU A 15 1.31 16.26 5.56
C GLU A 15 2.05 15.74 4.31
N SER A 16 2.51 14.49 4.28
CA SER A 16 3.10 13.92 3.04
C SER A 16 2.82 12.44 2.81
N LYS A 17 1.85 11.86 3.52
CA LYS A 17 1.32 10.54 3.17
C LYS A 17 0.42 10.70 1.98
N GLN A 18 1.04 10.84 0.81
CA GLN A 18 0.44 10.62 -0.49
C GLN A 18 -0.57 9.48 -0.35
N LYS A 19 -1.86 9.84 -0.39
CA LYS A 19 -2.97 8.99 0.06
C LYS A 19 -2.87 7.66 -0.70
N LYS A 20 -2.26 6.65 -0.07
CA LYS A 20 -2.00 5.32 -0.67
C LYS A 20 -3.36 4.68 -0.89
N GLN A 21 -3.97 4.96 -2.02
CA GLN A 21 -5.25 4.39 -2.37
C GLN A 21 -4.99 2.95 -2.80
N ARG A 22 -5.51 2.01 -2.01
CA ARG A 22 -5.59 0.60 -2.38
C ARG A 22 -6.59 0.48 -3.51
N ILE A 23 -6.12 0.22 -4.73
CA ILE A 23 -6.97 0.25 -5.93
C ILE A 23 -7.54 -1.13 -6.24
N LYS A 24 -6.78 -2.20 -5.98
CA LYS A 24 -7.22 -3.59 -6.22
C LYS A 24 -6.67 -4.55 -5.17
N TYR A 25 -7.32 -5.69 -5.04
CA TYR A 25 -6.83 -6.83 -4.28
C TYR A 25 -7.00 -8.13 -5.07
N ILE A 26 -6.12 -9.09 -4.81
CA ILE A 26 -6.18 -10.44 -5.39
C ILE A 26 -6.12 -11.44 -4.24
N LYS A 27 -6.90 -12.52 -4.34
CA LYS A 27 -6.96 -13.58 -3.34
C LYS A 27 -6.89 -14.95 -4.01
N GLY A 28 -6.23 -15.92 -3.37
CA GLY A 28 -6.06 -17.25 -3.93
C GLY A 28 -5.00 -18.05 -3.17
N SER A 29 -4.53 -19.15 -3.77
CA SER A 29 -3.38 -19.87 -3.24
C SER A 29 -2.12 -18.98 -3.27
N PRO A 30 -1.14 -19.20 -2.38
CA PRO A 30 0.11 -18.45 -2.39
C PRO A 30 0.76 -18.39 -3.77
N GLU A 31 0.84 -19.53 -4.44
CA GLU A 31 1.41 -19.64 -5.79
C GLU A 31 0.55 -18.94 -6.85
N GLY A 32 -0.77 -19.09 -6.79
CA GLY A 32 -1.69 -18.46 -7.74
C GLY A 32 -1.67 -16.94 -7.63
N VAL A 33 -1.59 -16.41 -6.41
CA VAL A 33 -1.47 -14.96 -6.17
C VAL A 33 -0.13 -14.44 -6.69
N THR A 34 0.99 -15.12 -6.39
CA THR A 34 2.32 -14.74 -6.89
C THR A 34 2.40 -14.76 -8.42
N ASN A 35 1.93 -15.83 -9.07
CA ASN A 35 1.91 -15.90 -10.54
C ASN A 35 1.02 -14.83 -11.17
N THR A 36 -0.10 -14.50 -10.52
CA THR A 36 -0.97 -13.41 -10.98
C THR A 36 -0.26 -12.06 -10.90
N ILE A 37 0.48 -11.79 -9.81
CA ILE A 37 1.28 -10.56 -9.66
C ILE A 37 2.31 -10.44 -10.79
N TYR A 38 3.09 -11.50 -11.03
CA TYR A 38 4.09 -11.50 -12.10
C TYR A 38 3.46 -11.32 -13.49
N SER A 39 2.33 -11.99 -13.74
CA SER A 39 1.59 -11.83 -15.00
C SER A 39 1.08 -10.41 -15.19
N LEU A 40 0.50 -9.80 -14.15
CA LEU A 40 0.04 -8.41 -14.20
C LEU A 40 1.19 -7.42 -14.39
N SER A 41 2.36 -7.71 -13.81
CA SER A 41 3.58 -6.94 -14.02
C SER A 41 4.09 -7.07 -15.46
N ALA A 42 4.11 -8.27 -16.04
CA ALA A 42 4.51 -8.48 -17.43
C ALA A 42 3.57 -7.79 -18.43
N LEU A 43 2.29 -7.66 -18.09
CA LEU A 43 1.27 -6.97 -18.87
C LEU A 43 1.26 -5.44 -18.65
N GLY A 44 2.06 -4.91 -17.72
CA GLY A 44 2.14 -3.48 -17.42
C GLY A 44 0.96 -2.91 -16.61
N TYR A 45 0.18 -3.75 -15.94
CA TYR A 45 -0.95 -3.30 -15.11
C TYR A 45 -0.51 -2.72 -13.75
N ALA A 46 0.50 -3.32 -13.13
CA ALA A 46 1.09 -2.91 -11.86
C ALA A 46 2.44 -3.59 -11.69
N GLU A 47 3.45 -2.89 -11.19
CA GLU A 47 4.75 -3.50 -10.89
C GLU A 47 4.64 -4.43 -9.68
N VAL A 48 5.54 -5.40 -9.56
CA VAL A 48 5.62 -6.28 -8.37
C VAL A 48 5.78 -5.47 -7.07
N SER A 49 6.47 -4.32 -7.14
CA SER A 49 6.69 -3.36 -6.05
C SER A 49 5.41 -2.64 -5.59
N ASP A 50 4.39 -2.54 -6.45
CA ASP A 50 3.10 -1.93 -6.13
C ASP A 50 2.24 -2.82 -5.22
N TRP A 51 2.56 -4.12 -5.15
CA TRP A 51 1.81 -5.11 -4.39
C TRP A 51 2.30 -5.21 -2.94
N SER A 52 1.35 -5.36 -2.01
CA SER A 52 1.68 -5.67 -0.62
C SER A 52 2.21 -7.10 -0.49
N PRO A 53 2.98 -7.40 0.57
CA PRO A 53 3.28 -8.77 0.96
C PRO A 53 1.99 -9.61 1.08
N LEU A 54 2.12 -10.91 0.82
CA LEU A 54 1.02 -11.87 0.94
C LEU A 54 0.57 -11.95 2.40
N GLN A 55 -0.72 -11.72 2.64
CA GLN A 55 -1.33 -11.79 3.97
C GLN A 55 -2.31 -12.97 4.04
N PRO A 56 -2.36 -13.72 5.15
CA PRO A 56 -3.33 -14.78 5.34
C PRO A 56 -4.74 -14.22 5.50
N THR A 57 -5.76 -14.88 4.92
CA THR A 57 -7.17 -14.40 4.94
C THR A 57 -8.05 -15.11 5.98
N GLY A 58 -7.48 -15.91 6.87
CA GLY A 58 -8.22 -16.76 7.82
C GLY A 58 -8.74 -18.05 7.21
N ILE A 59 -8.69 -18.20 5.89
CA ILE A 59 -8.98 -19.46 5.17
C ILE A 59 -7.65 -20.20 4.94
N PRO A 60 -7.52 -21.47 5.38
CA PRO A 60 -6.32 -22.26 5.14
C PRO A 60 -5.98 -22.35 3.65
N GLY A 61 -4.73 -22.06 3.31
CA GLY A 61 -4.25 -22.08 1.92
C GLY A 61 -4.69 -20.88 1.08
N GLN A 62 -5.33 -19.87 1.66
CA GLN A 62 -5.67 -18.62 0.96
C GLN A 62 -4.88 -17.43 1.50
N VAL A 63 -4.31 -16.67 0.57
CA VAL A 63 -3.65 -15.39 0.83
C VAL A 63 -4.30 -14.27 0.04
N ILE A 64 -4.05 -13.04 0.47
CA ILE A 64 -4.45 -11.82 -0.20
C ILE A 64 -3.24 -10.91 -0.43
N SER A 65 -3.21 -10.23 -1.56
CA SER A 65 -2.29 -9.12 -1.82
C SER A 65 -3.06 -7.91 -2.34
N PHE A 66 -2.55 -6.73 -2.01
CA PHE A 66 -3.16 -5.45 -2.32
C PHE A 66 -2.27 -4.65 -3.26
N ALA A 67 -2.82 -4.20 -4.39
CA ALA A 67 -2.13 -3.25 -5.27
C ALA A 67 -2.36 -1.83 -4.75
N THR A 68 -1.25 -1.13 -4.51
CA THR A 68 -1.23 0.26 -4.09
C THR A 68 -0.72 1.06 -5.26
N LYS A 69 -1.59 1.78 -5.96
CA LYS A 69 -1.13 2.72 -6.98
C LYS A 69 -0.93 4.06 -6.30
N TYR A 70 0.28 4.60 -6.38
CA TYR A 70 0.49 6.00 -6.04
C TYR A 70 -0.21 6.83 -7.11
N SER A 71 -1.33 7.46 -6.75
CA SER A 71 -1.91 8.51 -7.59
C SER A 71 -1.00 9.74 -7.44
N THR A 72 0.12 9.75 -8.16
CA THR A 72 0.80 11.00 -8.47
C THR A 72 -0.13 11.75 -9.41
N TRP A 73 -1.05 12.54 -8.86
CA TRP A 73 -1.72 13.58 -9.62
C TRP A 73 -0.64 14.51 -10.15
N ARG A 74 -0.58 14.64 -11.48
CA ARG A 74 -0.01 15.79 -12.17
C ARG A 74 -1.17 16.62 -12.68
#